data_AF-A0A072TFE5-F1
#
_entry.id   AF-A0A072TFE5-F1
#
_cell.length_a   1.000
_cell.length_b   1.000
_cell.length_c   1.000
_cell.angle_alpha   90.00
_cell.angle_beta   90.00
_cell.angle_gamma   90.00
#
_symmetry.space_group_name_H-M   'P 1'
#
loop_
_entity.id
_entity.type
_entity.pdbx_description
1 polymer ?
#
loop_
_entity_poly.entity_id
_entity_poly.type
_entity_poly.pdbx_seq_one_letter_code
_entity_poly.pdbx_strand_id
1 'polypeptide(L)' 'MVKVIKFVYITIYFLSLFFIAKNDATAIHECRAHSHCVARINCVLPRKPQCRNYACGCYDSNKYR' A
#
# COMPACT_ATOMS: atom_id res chain seq x y z
N MET A 1 -9.87 32.73 24.53
CA MET A 1 -10.66 31.83 23.65
C MET A 1 -10.19 31.81 22.19
N VAL A 2 -10.08 32.95 21.48
CA VAL A 2 -9.71 33.00 20.04
C VAL A 2 -8.40 32.27 19.70
N LYS A 3 -7.38 32.37 20.57
CA LYS A 3 -6.11 31.65 20.41
C LYS A 3 -6.27 30.13 20.48
N VAL A 4 -7.14 29.65 21.37
CA VAL A 4 -7.44 28.20 21.53
C VAL A 4 -8.19 27.68 20.30
N ILE A 5 -9.16 28.45 19.80
CA ILE A 5 -9.91 28.11 18.58
C ILE A 5 -8.97 28.03 17.37
N LYS A 6 -8.06 29.00 17.18
CA LYS A 6 -7.04 28.95 16.12
C LYS A 6 -6.15 27.72 16.22
N PHE A 7 -5.72 27.36 17.43
CA PHE A 7 -4.90 26.18 17.66
C PHE A 7 -5.64 24.89 17.28
N VAL A 8 -6.90 24.75 17.70
CA VAL A 8 -7.75 23.60 17.33
C VAL A 8 -7.90 23.48 15.82
N TYR A 9 -8.14 24.59 15.11
CA TYR A 9 -8.24 24.57 13.65
C TYR A 9 -6.95 24.12 12.97
N ILE A 10 -5.79 24.63 13.41
CA ILE A 10 -4.49 24.21 12.86
C ILE A 10 -4.27 22.71 13.09
N THR A 11 -4.59 22.20 14.28
CA THR A 11 -4.47 20.77 14.60
C THR A 11 -5.39 19.91 13.74
N ILE A 12 -6.63 20.34 13.50
CA ILE A 12 -7.56 19.64 12.61
C ILE A 12 -6.99 19.60 11.19
N TYR A 13 -6.54 20.74 10.64
CA TYR A 13 -5.92 20.80 9.32
C TYR A 13 -4.70 19.87 9.20
N PHE A 14 -3.83 19.88 10.21
CA PHE A 14 -2.65 19.03 10.22
C PHE A 14 -3.01 17.54 10.25
N LEU A 15 -3.98 17.16 11.08
CA LEU A 15 -4.46 15.78 11.16
C LEU A 15 -5.14 15.35 9.85
N SER A 16 -5.99 16.18 9.26
CA SER A 16 -6.63 15.90 7.96
C SER A 16 -5.59 15.67 6.87
N LEU A 17 -4.58 16.53 6.75
CA LEU A 17 -3.50 16.37 5.78
C LEU A 17 -2.67 15.11 6.06
N PHE A 18 -2.40 14.80 7.33
CA PHE A 18 -1.69 13.57 7.72
C PHE A 18 -2.46 12.30 7.33
N PHE A 19 -3.78 12.27 7.55
CA PHE A 19 -4.60 11.13 7.17
C PHE A 19 -4.71 10.97 5.65
N ILE A 20 -4.79 12.05 4.88
CA ILE A 20 -4.79 12.00 3.41
C ILE A 20 -3.46 11.44 2.91
N ALA A 21 -2.34 12.00 3.36
CA ALA A 21 -1.00 11.53 2.96
C ALA A 21 -0.76 10.06 3.36
N LYS A 22 -1.22 9.67 4.56
CA LYS A 22 -1.14 8.27 5.00
C LYS A 22 -2.00 7.36 4.13
N ASN A 23 -3.23 7.76 3.81
CA ASN A 23 -4.12 6.98 2.96
C ASN A 23 -3.56 6.80 1.55
N ASP A 24 -2.98 7.85 0.95
CA ASP A 24 -2.28 7.74 -0.35
C ASP A 24 -1.05 6.84 -0.25
N ALA A 25 -0.27 6.94 0.83
CA ALA A 25 0.86 6.05 1.07
C ALA A 25 0.44 4.59 1.34
N THR A 26 -0.73 4.34 1.93
CA THR A 26 -1.27 2.98 2.14
C THR A 26 -2.12 2.46 0.98
N ALA A 27 -2.55 3.33 0.05
CA ALA A 27 -3.17 2.93 -1.21
C ALA A 27 -2.17 2.20 -2.14
N ILE A 28 -0.89 2.21 -1.77
CA ILE A 28 0.16 1.30 -2.26
C ILE A 28 -0.07 -0.14 -1.71
N HIS A 29 -1.32 -0.61 -1.68
CA HIS A 29 -1.54 -2.04 -1.78
C HIS A 29 -1.22 -2.41 -3.23
N GLU A 30 0.06 -2.69 -3.51
CA GLU A 30 0.56 -2.93 -4.87
C GLU A 30 -0.22 -4.05 -5.58
N CYS A 31 -0.82 -4.96 -4.81
CA CYS A 31 -1.68 -6.01 -5.34
C CYS A 31 -2.73 -6.47 -4.33
N ARG A 32 -3.89 -6.92 -4.85
CA ARG A 32 -4.90 -7.70 -4.09
C ARG A 32 -5.07 -9.12 -4.62
N ALA A 33 -4.69 -9.36 -5.87
CA ALA A 33 -4.74 -10.66 -6.53
C ALA A 33 -3.42 -10.93 -7.25
N HIS A 34 -3.08 -12.21 -7.46
CA HIS A 34 -1.86 -12.58 -8.21
C HIS A 34 -1.86 -12.01 -9.63
N SER A 35 -3.02 -11.86 -10.27
CA SER A 35 -3.19 -11.27 -11.60
C SER A 35 -2.67 -9.83 -11.68
N HIS A 36 -2.74 -9.05 -10.58
CA HIS A 36 -2.21 -7.68 -10.54
C HIS A 36 -0.69 -7.66 -10.72
N CYS A 37 -0.01 -8.73 -10.29
CA CYS A 37 1.45 -8.85 -10.38
C CYS A 37 1.92 -9.36 -11.74
N VAL A 38 1.10 -10.17 -12.43
CA VAL A 38 1.42 -10.67 -13.78
C VAL A 38 1.67 -9.53 -14.77
N ALA A 39 0.94 -8.42 -14.62
CA ALA A 39 1.09 -7.24 -15.48
C ALA A 39 2.27 -6.32 -15.10
N ARG A 40 2.89 -6.52 -13.93
CA ARG A 40 3.88 -5.57 -13.36
C ARG A 40 5.29 -6.13 -13.26
N ILE A 41 5.43 -7.44 -13.06
CA ILE A 41 6.73 -8.08 -12.83
C ILE A 41 6.89 -9.32 -13.71
N ASN A 42 8.05 -9.44 -14.35
CA ASN A 42 8.45 -10.64 -15.07
C ASN A 42 9.35 -11.49 -14.17
N CYS A 43 8.93 -12.71 -13.90
CA CYS A 43 9.70 -13.68 -13.12
C CYS A 43 10.44 -14.65 -14.05
N VAL A 44 11.67 -15.00 -13.69
CA VAL A 44 12.40 -16.09 -14.34
C VAL A 44 11.81 -17.43 -13.87
N LEU A 45 11.55 -18.33 -14.82
CA LEU A 45 11.08 -19.68 -14.54
C LEU A 45 12.05 -20.41 -13.59
N PRO A 46 11.57 -21.18 -12.60
CA PRO A 46 10.19 -21.66 -12.40
C PRO A 46 9.30 -20.74 -11.53
N ARG A 47 9.80 -19.57 -11.13
CA ARG A 47 9.08 -18.69 -10.19
C ARG A 47 7.91 -17.98 -10.88
N LYS A 48 6.78 -17.87 -10.19
CA LYS A 48 5.59 -17.17 -10.67
C LYS A 48 5.37 -15.87 -9.90
N PRO A 49 4.89 -14.80 -10.56
CA PRO A 49 4.52 -13.57 -9.88
C PRO A 49 3.29 -13.83 -8.99
N GLN A 50 3.39 -13.53 -7.71
CA GLN A 50 2.31 -13.66 -6.74
C GLN A 50 2.20 -12.41 -5.89
N CYS A 51 0.96 -12.05 -5.58
CA CYS A 51 0.66 -11.13 -4.50
C CYS A 51 0.71 -11.83 -3.14
N ARG A 52 1.57 -11.35 -2.22
CA ARG A 52 1.59 -11.76 -0.81
C ARG A 52 1.74 -10.52 0.06
N ASN A 53 0.95 -10.42 1.13
CA ASN A 53 0.96 -9.25 2.02
C ASN A 53 0.83 -7.91 1.27
N TYR A 54 -0.01 -7.89 0.22
CA TYR A 54 -0.23 -6.72 -0.64
C TYR A 54 1.01 -6.25 -1.44
N ALA A 55 2.06 -7.06 -1.53
CA ALA A 55 3.25 -6.81 -2.33
C ALA A 55 3.41 -7.87 -3.43
N CYS A 56 3.90 -7.45 -4.60
CA CYS A 56 4.21 -8.37 -5.69
C CYS A 56 5.60 -8.97 -5.53
N GLY A 57 5.72 -10.28 -5.64
CA GLY A 57 7.01 -10.97 -5.62
C GLY A 57 7.01 -12.23 -6.50
N CYS A 58 8.21 -12.72 -6.81
CA CYS A 58 8.40 -13.97 -7.54
C CYS A 58 8.57 -15.12 -6.55
N TYR A 59 7.60 -16.04 -6.52
CA TYR A 59 7.61 -17.17 -5.61
C TYR A 59 7.52 -18.49 -6.38
N ASP A 60 8.13 -19.53 -5.82
CA ASP A 60 8.02 -20.87 -6.37
C ASP A 60 6.60 -21.42 -6.15
N SER A 61 5.93 -21.88 -7.21
CA SER A 61 4.61 -22.48 -7.08
C SER A 61 4.66 -23.88 -6.46
N ASN A 62 5.84 -24.49 -6.35
CA ASN A 62 6.04 -25.87 -5.92
C ASN A 62 6.48 -26.04 -4.45
N LYS A 63 6.59 -24.97 -3.66
CA LYS A 63 7.08 -25.10 -2.26
C LYS A 63 6.08 -25.76 -1.29
N TYR A 64 4.88 -26.12 -1.74
CA TYR A 64 3.81 -26.69 -0.91
C TYR A 64 3.09 -27.88 -1.55
N ARG A 65 3.69 -28.54 -2.54
CA ARG A 65 3.14 -29.78 -3.12
C ARG A 65 4.06 -30.96 -2.83
#